data_AF-A0A1B6MJN1-F1
#
_entry.id   AF-A0A1B6MJN1-F1
#
_cell.length_a   1.000
_cell.length_b   1.000
_cell.length_c   1.000
_cell.angle_alpha   90.00
_cell.angle_beta   90.00
_cell.angle_gamma   90.00
#
_symmetry.space_group_name_H-M   'P 1'
#
loop_
_entity.id
_entity.type
_entity.pdbx_description
1 polymer ?
#
loop_
_entity_poly.entity_id
_entity_poly.type
_entity_poly.pdbx_seq_one_letter_code
_entity_poly.pdbx_strand_id
1 'polypeptide(L)'
;MALKYISGFGNEFASEDPRCPNSLPKGQNNPQQCPYGTYAEQLSGTAFTAPRVENQRSWLYRIRPTVMHTPFVPIDINNVSDDWKNRPPNPNQLRWLPFALPSSKAVDWAEGLHTICGAGDPTVRSGLAIHVYLCNNSMENKCFYNSDGDFLFVPQQGNLKIKTEFGIMNVEVNEICVVQQGMRFSVAVEGPSRGYVLEVYDNHFQLPNLGPIGANGLANPRDFLTPVACYEDLEVEYTVISKYQGHFFEAKQNHSPFDVVAWHGNY
;
A
#
# COMPACT_ATOMS: atom_id res chain seq x y z
N MET A 1 -23.10 -1.82 3.71
CA MET A 1 -22.68 -2.52 4.94
C MET A 1 -21.40 -1.88 5.43
N ALA A 2 -21.18 -1.80 6.74
CA ALA A 2 -19.90 -1.39 7.29
C ALA A 2 -18.80 -2.40 6.89
N LEU A 3 -17.59 -1.91 6.63
CA LEU A 3 -16.42 -2.77 6.39
C LEU A 3 -16.09 -3.56 7.66
N LYS A 4 -15.55 -4.77 7.47
CA LYS A 4 -15.05 -5.63 8.55
C LYS A 4 -13.54 -5.69 8.49
N TYR A 5 -12.92 -5.89 9.65
CA TYR A 5 -11.47 -5.98 9.80
C TYR A 5 -11.08 -7.14 10.70
N ILE A 6 -9.84 -7.59 10.56
CA ILE A 6 -9.17 -8.53 11.46
C ILE A 6 -8.18 -7.73 12.31
N SER A 7 -8.09 -8.00 13.61
CA SER A 7 -7.25 -7.21 14.52
C SER A 7 -5.98 -7.94 14.96
N GLY A 8 -4.91 -7.18 15.17
CA GLY A 8 -3.64 -7.67 15.73
C GLY A 8 -2.42 -7.37 14.87
N PHE A 9 -1.62 -6.40 15.31
CA PHE A 9 -0.36 -6.04 14.64
C PHE A 9 0.60 -7.25 14.52
N GLY A 10 1.04 -7.55 13.29
CA GLY A 10 2.04 -8.59 13.00
C GLY A 10 1.55 -10.04 13.12
N ASN A 11 0.24 -10.27 13.23
CA ASN A 11 -0.33 -11.61 13.27
C ASN A 11 -0.14 -12.38 11.95
N GLU A 12 -0.14 -13.71 12.04
CA GLU A 12 -0.40 -14.59 10.88
C GLU A 12 -1.92 -14.73 10.71
N PHE A 13 -2.47 -13.99 9.76
CA PHE A 13 -3.90 -13.97 9.45
C PHE A 13 -4.27 -14.97 8.37
N ALA A 14 -5.55 -15.29 8.31
CA ALA A 14 -6.19 -16.04 7.23
C ALA A 14 -7.54 -15.40 6.94
N SER A 15 -7.81 -15.05 5.68
CA SER A 15 -9.05 -14.45 5.26
C SER A 15 -9.54 -15.04 3.95
N GLU A 16 -10.83 -15.33 3.90
CA GLU A 16 -11.55 -15.81 2.72
C GLU A 16 -12.69 -14.84 2.41
N ASP A 17 -12.91 -14.52 1.14
CA ASP A 17 -14.11 -13.81 0.76
C ASP A 17 -15.34 -14.67 1.09
N PRO A 18 -16.36 -14.13 1.79
CA PRO A 18 -17.52 -14.91 2.21
C PRO A 18 -18.34 -15.52 1.06
N ARG A 19 -18.16 -15.04 -0.18
CA ARG A 19 -18.79 -15.59 -1.38
C ARG A 19 -18.13 -16.91 -1.84
N CYS A 20 -16.90 -17.18 -1.40
CA CYS A 20 -16.09 -18.34 -1.81
C CYS A 20 -15.52 -19.08 -0.58
N PRO A 21 -16.36 -19.71 0.25
CA PRO A 21 -15.90 -20.39 1.47
C PRO A 21 -14.98 -21.59 1.18
N ASN A 22 -13.94 -21.80 2.00
CA ASN A 22 -12.88 -22.80 1.77
C ASN A 22 -12.02 -22.48 0.53
N SER A 23 -11.82 -21.21 0.22
CA SER A 23 -10.93 -20.77 -0.85
C SER A 23 -9.44 -20.90 -0.50
N LEU A 24 -9.09 -20.96 0.79
CA LEU A 24 -7.73 -21.30 1.23
C LEU A 24 -7.49 -22.81 1.07
N PRO A 25 -6.36 -23.24 0.47
CA PRO A 25 -5.98 -24.63 0.46
C PRO A 25 -5.72 -25.15 1.88
N LYS A 26 -6.17 -26.38 2.14
CA LYS A 26 -6.06 -26.99 3.47
C LYS A 26 -4.70 -27.67 3.64
N GLY A 27 -3.93 -27.24 4.63
CA GLY A 27 -2.70 -27.90 5.08
C GLY A 27 -1.47 -27.73 4.16
N GLN A 28 -1.55 -26.90 3.12
CA GLN A 28 -0.46 -26.60 2.19
C GLN A 28 -0.69 -25.26 1.49
N ASN A 29 0.35 -24.68 0.89
CA ASN A 29 0.23 -23.40 0.16
C ASN A 29 0.17 -23.59 -1.37
N ASN A 30 0.73 -24.70 -1.88
CA ASN A 30 0.90 -24.94 -3.31
C ASN A 30 0.20 -26.24 -3.75
N PRO A 31 -1.14 -26.32 -3.68
CA PRO A 31 -1.86 -27.46 -4.26
C PRO A 31 -1.64 -27.52 -5.78
N GLN A 32 -1.74 -28.72 -6.36
CA GLN A 32 -1.73 -28.86 -7.82
C GLN A 32 -2.93 -28.14 -8.47
N GLN A 33 -4.07 -28.11 -7.77
CA GLN A 33 -5.26 -27.36 -8.15
C GLN A 33 -5.75 -26.58 -6.93
N CYS A 34 -5.68 -25.25 -6.98
CA CYS A 34 -6.20 -24.44 -5.89
C CYS A 34 -7.73 -24.51 -5.86
N PRO A 35 -8.34 -24.33 -4.67
CA PRO A 35 -9.78 -24.14 -4.58
C PRO A 35 -10.26 -23.05 -5.54
N TYR A 36 -11.44 -23.28 -6.13
CA TYR A 36 -12.06 -22.37 -7.11
C TYR A 36 -11.23 -22.13 -8.39
N GLY A 37 -10.18 -22.93 -8.65
CA GLY A 37 -9.31 -22.74 -9.82
C GLY A 37 -8.45 -21.49 -9.75
N THR A 38 -8.24 -20.93 -8.55
CA THR A 38 -7.37 -19.78 -8.32
C THR A 38 -5.89 -20.10 -8.56
N TYR A 39 -5.07 -19.06 -8.68
CA TYR A 39 -3.62 -19.14 -8.70
C TYR A 39 -3.06 -18.80 -7.32
N ALA A 40 -2.16 -19.65 -6.82
CA ALA A 40 -1.38 -19.34 -5.62
C ALA A 40 -0.20 -18.44 -6.00
N GLU A 41 -0.08 -17.30 -5.33
CA GLU A 41 0.97 -16.31 -5.54
C GLU A 41 1.51 -15.87 -4.17
N GLN A 42 2.83 -15.77 -4.03
CA GLN A 42 3.43 -15.34 -2.77
C GLN A 42 4.01 -13.94 -2.91
N LEU A 43 3.53 -13.01 -2.09
CA LEU A 43 4.15 -11.72 -1.87
C LEU A 43 5.14 -11.84 -0.72
N SER A 44 6.43 -11.66 -1.00
CA SER A 44 7.51 -11.75 -0.01
C SER A 44 7.97 -10.34 0.37
N GLY A 45 7.65 -9.91 1.60
CA GLY A 45 8.06 -8.60 2.12
C GLY A 45 9.52 -8.57 2.57
N THR A 46 10.05 -9.73 2.96
CA THR A 46 11.41 -9.87 3.48
C THR A 46 12.21 -10.96 2.77
N ALA A 47 13.52 -11.01 3.04
CA ALA A 47 14.37 -12.10 2.58
C ALA A 47 13.89 -13.45 3.15
N PHE A 48 13.94 -14.52 2.35
CA PHE A 48 13.50 -15.85 2.79
C PHE A 48 14.19 -16.36 4.05
N THR A 49 15.44 -15.94 4.28
CA THR A 49 16.25 -16.35 5.43
C THR A 49 16.13 -15.41 6.63
N ALA A 50 15.22 -14.42 6.59
CA ALA A 50 14.94 -13.56 7.74
C ALA A 50 14.50 -14.40 8.95
N PRO A 51 14.91 -14.03 10.19
CA PRO A 51 14.45 -14.69 11.40
C PRO A 51 12.92 -14.70 11.48
N ARG A 52 12.33 -15.73 12.10
CA ARG A 52 10.86 -15.90 12.15
C ARG A 52 10.09 -14.67 12.65
N VAL A 53 10.66 -13.92 13.59
CA VAL A 53 10.06 -12.70 14.16
C VAL A 53 10.04 -11.51 13.19
N GLU A 54 10.90 -11.53 12.18
CA GLU A 54 11.05 -10.49 11.17
C GLU A 54 10.54 -10.96 9.79
N ASN A 55 10.40 -12.26 9.57
CA ASN A 55 10.03 -12.83 8.28
C ASN A 55 8.56 -12.53 7.94
N GLN A 56 8.35 -11.69 6.94
CA GLN A 56 7.03 -11.27 6.45
C GLN A 56 6.77 -11.78 5.04
N ARG A 57 5.65 -12.49 4.87
CA ARG A 57 5.15 -12.99 3.59
C ARG A 57 3.66 -13.32 3.65
N SER A 58 2.99 -13.13 2.52
CA SER A 58 1.58 -13.45 2.33
C SER A 58 1.37 -14.28 1.07
N TRP A 59 0.49 -15.28 1.17
CA TRP A 59 0.00 -16.09 0.06
C TRP A 59 -1.36 -15.56 -0.37
N LEU A 60 -1.48 -15.26 -1.66
CA LEU A 60 -2.65 -14.73 -2.33
C LEU A 60 -3.21 -15.81 -3.25
N TYR A 61 -4.51 -16.09 -3.15
CA TYR A 61 -5.23 -17.02 -4.03
C TYR A 61 -6.15 -16.21 -4.91
N ARG A 62 -5.69 -15.94 -6.14
CA ARG A 62 -6.27 -14.93 -7.05
C ARG A 62 -6.80 -15.51 -8.36
N ILE A 63 -7.68 -14.79 -9.03
CA ILE A 63 -8.33 -15.25 -10.27
C ILE A 63 -7.32 -15.26 -11.44
N ARG A 64 -6.53 -14.20 -11.59
CA ARG A 64 -5.48 -14.06 -12.61
C ARG A 64 -4.17 -13.65 -11.91
N PRO A 65 -3.03 -14.27 -12.23
CA PRO A 65 -1.75 -13.96 -11.58
C PRO A 65 -1.22 -12.58 -11.98
N THR A 66 -0.44 -11.90 -11.13
CA THR A 66 0.02 -10.53 -11.38
C THR A 66 0.88 -10.38 -12.61
N VAL A 67 1.49 -11.46 -13.11
CA VAL A 67 2.34 -11.45 -14.30
C VAL A 67 1.57 -11.14 -15.60
N MET A 68 0.24 -11.15 -15.57
CA MET A 68 -0.63 -10.85 -16.73
C MET A 68 -0.79 -9.34 -16.98
N HIS A 69 0.29 -8.68 -17.39
CA HIS A 69 0.27 -7.28 -17.82
C HIS A 69 1.18 -7.04 -19.04
N THR A 70 1.00 -5.92 -19.73
CA THR A 70 1.94 -5.46 -20.77
C THR A 70 3.28 -5.04 -20.15
N PRO A 71 4.38 -4.94 -20.91
CA PRO A 71 5.59 -4.32 -20.40
C PRO A 71 5.33 -2.92 -19.81
N PHE A 72 6.06 -2.59 -18.75
CA PHE A 72 6.02 -1.26 -18.14
C PHE A 72 6.68 -0.24 -19.07
N VAL A 73 6.09 0.95 -19.17
CA VAL A 73 6.63 2.12 -19.87
C VAL A 73 6.81 3.28 -18.89
N PRO A 74 7.85 4.12 -19.04
CA PRO A 74 8.07 5.24 -18.14
C PRO A 74 6.95 6.29 -18.28
N ILE A 75 6.58 6.92 -17.16
CA ILE A 75 5.64 8.05 -17.11
C ILE A 75 6.20 9.15 -16.20
N ASP A 76 5.75 10.38 -16.43
CA ASP A 76 6.19 11.54 -15.65
C ASP A 76 5.18 11.90 -14.56
N ILE A 77 5.57 11.71 -13.29
CA ILE A 77 4.92 12.31 -12.13
C ILE A 77 5.91 13.30 -11.52
N ASN A 78 5.97 14.49 -12.11
CA ASN A 78 7.01 15.52 -11.89
C ASN A 78 7.06 16.10 -10.46
N ASN A 79 6.08 15.77 -9.62
CA ASN A 79 5.95 16.28 -8.27
C ASN A 79 6.68 15.42 -7.23
N VAL A 80 7.16 14.24 -7.63
CA VAL A 80 7.92 13.33 -6.77
C VAL A 80 9.38 13.35 -7.19
N SER A 81 10.27 13.46 -6.22
CA SER A 81 11.71 13.55 -6.47
C SER A 81 12.49 13.07 -5.26
N ASP A 82 13.53 12.28 -5.51
CA ASP A 82 14.55 11.82 -4.57
C ASP A 82 15.91 12.50 -4.81
N ASP A 83 15.93 13.59 -5.58
CA ASP A 83 17.14 14.37 -5.85
C ASP A 83 17.46 15.33 -4.70
N TRP A 84 18.04 14.76 -3.65
CA TRP A 84 18.47 15.49 -2.47
C TRP A 84 19.77 16.26 -2.67
N LYS A 85 20.61 15.85 -3.64
CA LYS A 85 21.97 16.38 -3.83
C LYS A 85 21.98 17.70 -4.60
N ASN A 86 21.04 17.91 -5.51
CA ASN A 86 20.99 19.14 -6.32
C ASN A 86 20.25 20.29 -5.62
N ARG A 87 19.86 20.14 -4.35
CA ARG A 87 19.28 21.21 -3.54
C ARG A 87 20.32 21.71 -2.53
N PRO A 88 20.71 23.00 -2.54
CA PRO A 88 21.69 23.50 -1.59
C PRO A 88 21.16 23.38 -0.15
N PRO A 89 21.99 22.94 0.81
CA PRO A 89 21.59 22.84 2.21
C PRO A 89 21.11 24.18 2.77
N ASN A 90 20.01 24.17 3.53
CA ASN A 90 19.48 25.33 4.23
C ASN A 90 19.18 24.97 5.69
N PRO A 91 19.98 25.46 6.67
CA PRO A 91 19.78 25.12 8.08
C PRO A 91 18.65 25.92 8.76
N ASN A 92 18.04 26.89 8.07
CA ASN A 92 16.98 27.69 8.63
C ASN A 92 15.69 26.86 8.78
N GLN A 93 14.94 27.11 9.85
CA GLN A 93 13.65 26.47 10.06
C GLN A 93 12.69 26.81 8.90
N LEU A 94 12.12 25.78 8.28
CA LEU A 94 11.07 25.94 7.28
C LEU A 94 9.69 25.76 7.93
N ARG A 95 8.69 26.46 7.38
CA ARG A 95 7.28 26.32 7.73
C ARG A 95 6.45 26.46 6.48
N TRP A 96 5.44 25.61 6.35
CA TRP A 96 4.47 25.67 5.26
C TRP A 96 3.10 26.05 5.82
N LEU A 97 2.38 26.89 5.08
CA LEU A 97 0.93 26.99 5.22
C LEU A 97 0.28 25.68 4.75
N PRO A 98 -1.01 25.43 5.04
CA PRO A 98 -1.71 24.29 4.45
C PRO A 98 -1.55 24.30 2.92
N PHE A 99 -1.04 23.19 2.36
CA PHE A 99 -0.80 23.06 0.93
C PHE A 99 -2.10 23.19 0.13
N ALA A 100 -2.10 23.99 -0.93
CA ALA A 100 -3.31 24.28 -1.70
C ALA A 100 -3.80 23.02 -2.45
N LEU A 101 -5.11 22.77 -2.41
CA LEU A 101 -5.73 21.70 -3.16
C LEU A 101 -5.89 22.09 -4.65
N PRO A 102 -5.88 21.11 -5.58
CA PRO A 102 -6.17 21.38 -6.98
C PRO A 102 -7.62 21.85 -7.16
N SER A 103 -7.81 22.98 -7.83
CA SER A 103 -9.13 23.60 -8.04
C SER A 103 -9.65 23.51 -9.48
N SER A 104 -8.76 23.38 -10.47
CA SER A 104 -9.10 23.52 -11.89
C SER A 104 -8.93 22.24 -12.72
N LYS A 105 -8.24 21.24 -12.18
CA LYS A 105 -7.96 19.97 -12.86
C LYS A 105 -8.40 18.81 -11.97
N ALA A 106 -8.93 17.75 -12.59
CA ALA A 106 -9.09 16.45 -11.94
C ALA A 106 -7.72 15.84 -11.68
N VAL A 107 -7.42 15.55 -10.42
CA VAL A 107 -6.14 15.03 -9.94
C VAL A 107 -6.45 13.92 -8.95
N ASP A 108 -6.00 12.71 -9.25
CA ASP A 108 -6.10 11.59 -8.30
C ASP A 108 -4.91 11.54 -7.34
N TRP A 109 -4.93 10.55 -6.43
CA TRP A 109 -3.92 10.44 -5.39
C TRP A 109 -2.49 10.26 -5.94
N ALA A 110 -2.31 9.48 -7.00
CA ALA A 110 -0.97 9.21 -7.54
C ALA A 110 -0.40 10.44 -8.25
N GLU A 111 -1.24 11.14 -9.02
CA GLU A 111 -0.86 12.38 -9.71
C GLU A 111 -0.63 13.55 -8.75
N GLY A 112 -1.38 13.57 -7.65
CA GLY A 112 -1.33 14.58 -6.60
C GLY A 112 -0.28 14.32 -5.53
N LEU A 113 0.63 13.36 -5.70
CA LEU A 113 1.69 13.10 -4.74
C LEU A 113 2.85 14.10 -4.92
N HIS A 114 3.22 14.82 -3.85
CA HIS A 114 4.29 15.81 -3.86
C HIS A 114 5.34 15.49 -2.80
N THR A 115 6.60 15.34 -3.19
CA THR A 115 7.69 15.14 -2.23
C THR A 115 8.14 16.46 -1.62
N ILE A 116 8.06 16.55 -0.30
CA ILE A 116 8.45 17.74 0.47
C ILE A 116 9.94 17.70 0.80
N CYS A 117 10.39 16.61 1.39
CA CYS A 117 11.77 16.40 1.81
C CYS A 117 12.06 14.91 1.96
N GLY A 118 13.32 14.58 2.13
CA GLY A 118 13.77 13.22 2.35
C GLY A 118 15.29 13.17 2.49
N ALA A 119 15.80 11.96 2.68
CA ALA A 119 17.22 11.68 2.76
C ALA A 119 17.47 10.21 2.41
N GLY A 120 18.68 9.92 1.96
CA GLY A 120 19.09 8.58 1.54
C GLY A 120 18.85 8.31 0.06
N ASP A 121 18.77 7.03 -0.31
CA ASP A 121 18.71 6.57 -1.69
C ASP A 121 17.92 5.25 -1.75
N PRO A 122 16.79 5.21 -2.49
CA PRO A 122 15.95 4.02 -2.59
C PRO A 122 16.67 2.83 -3.24
N THR A 123 17.67 3.07 -4.11
CA THR A 123 18.38 2.00 -4.84
C THR A 123 19.27 1.15 -3.92
N VAL A 124 19.66 1.68 -2.77
CA VAL A 124 20.42 0.99 -1.72
C VAL A 124 19.55 0.66 -0.51
N ARG A 125 18.22 0.82 -0.61
CA ARG A 125 17.23 0.53 0.45
C ARG A 125 17.58 1.19 1.78
N SER A 126 17.88 2.49 1.74
CA SER A 126 18.25 3.26 2.92
C SER A 126 17.72 4.67 2.83
N GLY A 127 16.92 5.09 3.81
CA GLY A 127 16.43 6.46 3.92
C GLY A 127 14.92 6.56 3.91
N LEU A 128 14.43 7.77 3.71
CA LEU A 128 13.01 8.09 3.75
C LEU A 128 12.66 9.28 2.87
N ALA A 129 11.38 9.40 2.53
CA ALA A 129 10.80 10.61 1.97
C ALA A 129 9.50 10.96 2.69
N ILE A 130 9.23 12.26 2.80
CA ILE A 130 7.98 12.81 3.30
C ILE A 130 7.27 13.46 2.14
N HIS A 131 6.06 12.97 1.87
CA HIS A 131 5.19 13.47 0.81
C HIS A 131 3.94 14.11 1.40
N VAL A 132 3.32 14.95 0.58
CA VAL A 132 1.95 15.43 0.77
C VAL A 132 1.15 14.99 -0.46
N TYR A 133 -0.02 14.40 -0.25
CA TYR A 133 -0.95 14.15 -1.35
C TYR A 133 -1.99 15.27 -1.42
N LEU A 134 -2.33 15.70 -2.64
CA LEU A 134 -3.26 16.78 -2.95
C LEU A 134 -4.14 16.35 -4.13
N CYS A 135 -5.30 15.78 -3.85
CA CYS A 135 -6.17 15.20 -4.88
C CYS A 135 -7.63 15.67 -4.72
N ASN A 136 -8.42 15.49 -5.76
CA ASN A 136 -9.85 15.81 -5.77
C ASN A 136 -10.71 14.77 -6.52
N ASN A 137 -10.07 13.78 -7.17
CA ASN A 137 -10.72 12.71 -7.91
C ASN A 137 -10.24 11.35 -7.41
N SER A 138 -11.12 10.35 -7.51
CA SER A 138 -10.76 8.96 -7.22
C SER A 138 -9.87 8.40 -8.33
N MET A 139 -9.04 7.43 -7.97
CA MET A 139 -8.31 6.61 -8.95
C MET A 139 -9.30 5.70 -9.69
N GLU A 140 -9.55 5.96 -10.98
CA GLU A 140 -10.48 5.18 -11.81
C GLU A 140 -9.73 4.21 -12.72
N ASN A 141 -10.06 2.91 -12.65
CA ASN A 141 -9.41 1.83 -13.40
C ASN A 141 -7.87 1.89 -13.34
N LYS A 142 -7.34 2.33 -12.20
CA LYS A 142 -5.91 2.44 -11.95
C LYS A 142 -5.56 2.11 -10.51
N CYS A 143 -4.40 1.50 -10.34
CA CYS A 143 -3.79 1.19 -9.05
C CYS A 143 -2.35 1.70 -9.03
N PHE A 144 -1.79 1.72 -7.83
CA PHE A 144 -0.42 2.09 -7.55
C PHE A 144 0.23 0.98 -6.72
N TYR A 145 1.52 0.70 -6.94
CA TYR A 145 2.35 0.01 -5.97
C TYR A 145 3.72 0.67 -5.86
N ASN A 146 4.31 0.58 -4.67
CA ASN A 146 5.65 1.10 -4.41
C ASN A 146 6.65 -0.05 -4.36
N SER A 147 7.62 -0.06 -5.27
CA SER A 147 8.72 -1.02 -5.26
C SER A 147 9.86 -0.60 -4.33
N ASP A 148 9.86 0.64 -3.83
CA ASP A 148 11.00 1.20 -3.10
C ASP A 148 10.88 1.04 -1.59
N GLY A 149 9.66 0.90 -1.06
CA GLY A 149 9.45 0.84 0.38
C GLY A 149 7.98 0.89 0.83
N ASP A 150 7.81 1.10 2.13
CA ASP A 150 6.50 1.15 2.79
C ASP A 150 5.98 2.58 2.86
N PHE A 151 4.67 2.75 2.73
CA PHE A 151 3.98 4.03 2.95
C PHE A 151 3.15 4.01 4.23
N LEU A 152 3.32 5.03 5.07
CA LEU A 152 2.43 5.37 6.17
C LEU A 152 1.62 6.62 5.80
N PHE A 153 0.31 6.46 5.68
CA PHE A 153 -0.64 7.51 5.33
C PHE A 153 -1.19 8.20 6.58
N VAL A 154 -1.31 9.53 6.52
CA VAL A 154 -1.91 10.35 7.58
C VAL A 154 -2.90 11.34 6.93
N PRO A 155 -4.19 10.99 6.83
CA PRO A 155 -5.21 11.90 6.31
C PRO A 155 -5.39 13.14 7.16
N GLN A 156 -5.43 14.31 6.52
CA GLN A 156 -5.62 15.60 7.18
C GLN A 156 -6.96 16.25 6.81
N GLN A 157 -7.38 16.12 5.56
CA GLN A 157 -8.64 16.59 5.02
C GLN A 157 -9.16 15.56 4.01
N GLY A 158 -10.43 15.16 4.16
CA GLY A 158 -11.05 14.14 3.30
C GLY A 158 -10.68 12.73 3.76
N ASN A 159 -11.68 11.88 3.92
CA ASN A 159 -11.49 10.47 4.24
C ASN A 159 -11.02 9.72 2.98
N LEU A 160 -10.19 8.70 3.18
CA LEU A 160 -9.71 7.85 2.10
C LEU A 160 -10.41 6.50 2.15
N LYS A 161 -10.86 6.00 0.99
CA LYS A 161 -11.22 4.60 0.83
C LYS A 161 -10.14 3.92 -0.01
N ILE A 162 -9.33 3.09 0.64
CA ILE A 162 -8.17 2.44 0.04
C ILE A 162 -8.54 0.99 -0.25
N LYS A 163 -8.60 0.65 -1.54
CA LYS A 163 -8.75 -0.73 -2.00
C LYS A 163 -7.35 -1.32 -2.19
N THR A 164 -7.11 -2.50 -1.65
CA THR A 164 -5.85 -3.25 -1.74
C THR A 164 -6.14 -4.67 -2.23
N GLU A 165 -5.09 -5.42 -2.56
CA GLU A 165 -5.18 -6.86 -2.83
C GLU A 165 -5.69 -7.67 -1.63
N PHE A 166 -5.58 -7.16 -0.41
CA PHE A 166 -6.01 -7.83 0.82
C PHE A 166 -7.46 -7.49 1.22
N GLY A 167 -8.07 -6.50 0.56
CA GLY A 167 -9.40 -6.00 0.84
C GLY A 167 -9.46 -4.48 0.90
N ILE A 168 -10.52 -3.95 1.51
CA ILE A 168 -10.82 -2.51 1.51
C ILE A 168 -10.70 -1.92 2.91
N MET A 169 -10.06 -0.76 3.01
CA MET A 169 -9.96 0.05 4.23
C MET A 169 -10.65 1.41 4.01
N ASN A 170 -11.41 1.86 5.00
CA ASN A 170 -11.72 3.28 5.16
C ASN A 170 -10.73 3.85 6.17
N VAL A 171 -10.10 4.98 5.84
CA VAL A 171 -9.12 5.67 6.68
C VAL A 171 -9.56 7.11 6.81
N GLU A 172 -10.09 7.44 7.99
CA GLU A 172 -10.63 8.75 8.30
C GLU A 172 -9.56 9.70 8.83
N VAL A 173 -9.89 10.99 8.91
CA VAL A 173 -9.05 11.95 9.63
C VAL A 173 -8.95 11.54 11.11
N ASN A 174 -7.74 11.53 11.64
CA ASN A 174 -7.32 10.95 12.95
C ASN A 174 -7.05 9.43 12.94
N GLU A 175 -7.17 8.77 11.80
CA GLU A 175 -6.65 7.42 11.61
C GLU A 175 -5.34 7.47 10.80
N ILE A 176 -4.59 6.38 10.83
CA ILE A 176 -3.44 6.16 9.95
C ILE A 176 -3.58 4.77 9.31
N CYS A 177 -2.96 4.57 8.15
CA CYS A 177 -2.80 3.24 7.60
C CYS A 177 -1.40 3.05 7.03
N VAL A 178 -0.98 1.80 6.91
CA VAL A 178 0.26 1.41 6.24
C VAL A 178 -0.09 0.58 5.02
N VAL A 179 0.54 0.88 3.89
CA VAL A 179 0.56 0.01 2.71
C VAL A 179 2.02 -0.32 2.43
N GLN A 180 2.36 -1.59 2.55
CA GLN A 180 3.75 -2.03 2.50
C GLN A 180 4.24 -2.22 1.07
N GLN A 181 5.56 -2.32 0.92
CA GLN A 181 6.24 -2.47 -0.35
C GLN A 181 5.63 -3.59 -1.21
N GLY A 182 5.41 -3.29 -2.49
CA GLY A 182 4.91 -4.22 -3.49
C GLY A 182 3.38 -4.40 -3.52
N MET A 183 2.65 -4.01 -2.47
CA MET A 183 1.20 -4.13 -2.44
C MET A 183 0.54 -3.16 -3.42
N ARG A 184 -0.37 -3.65 -4.25
CA ARG A 184 -1.18 -2.81 -5.15
C ARG A 184 -2.35 -2.22 -4.37
N PHE A 185 -2.57 -0.92 -4.54
CA PHE A 185 -3.69 -0.22 -3.96
C PHE A 185 -4.29 0.83 -4.89
N SER A 186 -5.54 1.23 -4.63
CA SER A 186 -6.24 2.29 -5.35
C SER A 186 -7.00 3.14 -4.33
N VAL A 187 -6.91 4.46 -4.47
CA VAL A 187 -7.48 5.42 -3.52
C VAL A 187 -8.72 6.07 -4.11
N ALA A 188 -9.84 5.92 -3.42
CA ALA A 188 -11.07 6.64 -3.70
C ALA A 188 -11.28 7.77 -2.67
N VAL A 189 -11.79 8.89 -3.16
CA VAL A 189 -12.08 10.11 -2.38
C VAL A 189 -13.46 10.64 -2.76
N GLU A 190 -14.15 11.26 -1.80
CA GLU A 190 -15.48 11.88 -2.02
C GLU A 190 -15.39 13.36 -2.44
N GLY A 191 -14.19 13.94 -2.42
CA GLY A 191 -13.94 15.33 -2.79
C GLY A 191 -12.48 15.75 -2.55
N PRO A 192 -12.18 17.06 -2.52
CA PRO A 192 -10.83 17.57 -2.30
C PRO A 192 -10.21 17.04 -1.00
N SER A 193 -9.11 16.31 -1.15
CA SER A 193 -8.45 15.54 -0.09
C SER A 193 -6.96 15.86 0.00
N ARG A 194 -6.47 16.03 1.23
CA ARG A 194 -5.07 16.33 1.55
C ARG A 194 -4.62 15.54 2.75
N GLY A 195 -3.36 15.11 2.74
CA GLY A 195 -2.72 14.47 3.88
C GLY A 195 -1.25 14.24 3.63
N TYR A 196 -0.61 13.55 4.57
CA TYR A 196 0.83 13.30 4.57
C TYR A 196 1.10 11.83 4.32
N VAL A 197 2.25 11.54 3.73
CA VAL A 197 2.76 10.17 3.58
C VAL A 197 4.22 10.15 4.01
N LEU A 198 4.55 9.27 4.95
CA LEU A 198 5.93 8.90 5.24
C LEU A 198 6.26 7.66 4.41
N GLU A 199 7.29 7.75 3.58
CA GLU A 199 7.88 6.64 2.86
C GLU A 199 9.20 6.25 3.50
N VAL A 200 9.41 4.97 3.79
CA VAL A 200 10.70 4.44 4.29
C VAL A 200 11.25 3.41 3.30
N TYR A 201 12.53 3.52 2.95
CA TYR A 201 13.19 2.63 1.99
C TYR A 201 13.80 1.39 2.66
N ASP A 202 13.97 1.45 3.98
CA ASP A 202 14.56 0.41 4.80
C ASP A 202 13.56 -0.20 5.78
N ASN A 203 13.58 -1.52 5.86
CA ASN A 203 12.76 -2.30 6.80
C ASN A 203 11.25 -1.98 6.68
N HIS A 204 10.49 -2.41 7.70
CA HIS A 204 9.05 -2.18 7.81
C HIS A 204 8.76 -1.50 9.15
N PHE A 205 7.63 -0.79 9.25
CA PHE A 205 7.20 -0.19 10.51
C PHE A 205 6.98 -1.26 11.58
N GLN A 206 7.38 -0.96 12.83
CA GLN A 206 7.24 -1.85 13.97
C GLN A 206 6.75 -1.08 15.19
N LEU A 207 6.06 -1.77 16.10
CA LEU A 207 5.76 -1.23 17.41
C LEU A 207 7.05 -1.10 18.24
N PRO A 208 7.25 0.00 18.98
CA PRO A 208 8.44 0.18 19.78
C PRO A 208 8.44 -0.78 20.97
N ASN A 209 9.64 -1.16 21.41
CA ASN A 209 9.82 -1.81 22.71
C ASN A 209 9.33 -0.87 23.82
N LEU A 210 8.47 -1.38 24.70
CA LEU A 210 7.83 -0.59 25.75
C LEU A 210 8.75 -0.27 26.93
N GLY A 211 9.84 -1.03 27.10
CA GLY A 211 10.77 -0.84 28.22
C GLY A 211 10.02 -0.85 29.57
N PRO A 212 10.25 0.15 30.45
CA PRO A 212 9.58 0.24 31.75
C PRO A 212 8.06 0.40 31.73
N ILE A 213 7.45 0.77 30.59
CA ILE A 213 5.98 0.82 30.46
C ILE A 213 5.38 -0.59 30.66
N GLY A 214 6.15 -1.65 30.37
CA GLY A 214 5.77 -3.03 30.62
C GLY A 214 5.07 -3.65 29.43
N ALA A 215 3.96 -4.33 29.65
CA ALA A 215 3.29 -5.16 28.65
C ALA A 215 2.11 -4.50 27.92
N ASN A 216 1.69 -3.30 28.33
CA ASN A 216 0.52 -2.60 27.76
C ASN A 216 0.76 -1.09 27.78
N GLY A 217 0.34 -0.38 26.72
CA GLY A 217 0.50 1.07 26.60
C GLY A 217 0.92 1.50 25.19
N LEU A 218 0.92 2.82 24.95
CA LEU A 218 1.11 3.40 23.62
C LEU A 218 0.05 2.88 22.63
N ALA A 219 0.46 2.37 21.46
CA ALA A 219 -0.44 1.75 20.48
C ALA A 219 -0.51 0.24 20.74
N ASN A 220 -1.60 -0.23 21.37
CA ASN A 220 -1.73 -1.65 21.66
C ASN A 220 -1.93 -2.46 20.37
N PRO A 221 -1.29 -3.64 20.21
CA PRO A 221 -1.39 -4.45 18.99
C PRO A 221 -2.82 -4.76 18.52
N ARG A 222 -3.76 -4.90 19.46
CA ARG A 222 -5.17 -5.21 19.18
C ARG A 222 -5.89 -4.09 18.42
N ASP A 223 -5.41 -2.86 18.50
CA ASP A 223 -6.10 -1.72 17.89
C ASP A 223 -5.66 -1.50 16.42
N PHE A 224 -4.74 -2.33 15.91
CA PHE A 224 -4.36 -2.38 14.50
C PHE A 224 -5.29 -3.31 13.72
N LEU A 225 -5.86 -2.78 12.64
CA LEU A 225 -6.89 -3.43 11.84
C LEU A 225 -6.38 -3.72 10.41
N THR A 226 -6.54 -4.96 9.97
CA THR A 226 -6.21 -5.44 8.62
C THR A 226 -7.52 -5.72 7.86
N PRO A 227 -7.64 -5.36 6.58
CA PRO A 227 -8.87 -5.59 5.82
C PRO A 227 -9.15 -7.09 5.67
N VAL A 228 -10.43 -7.47 5.62
CA VAL A 228 -10.81 -8.84 5.21
C VAL A 228 -10.78 -8.97 3.68
N ALA A 229 -10.44 -10.16 3.19
CA ALA A 229 -10.44 -10.52 1.77
C ALA A 229 -11.74 -10.07 1.09
N CYS A 230 -11.59 -9.32 0.00
CA CYS A 230 -12.68 -8.78 -0.79
C CYS A 230 -12.23 -8.63 -2.23
N TYR A 231 -12.75 -9.48 -3.11
CA TYR A 231 -12.34 -9.50 -4.51
C TYR A 231 -13.36 -8.87 -5.46
N GLU A 232 -12.89 -8.44 -6.62
CA GLU A 232 -13.71 -8.12 -7.78
C GLU A 232 -13.16 -8.87 -9.01
N ASP A 233 -14.06 -9.46 -9.80
CA ASP A 233 -13.72 -10.08 -11.08
C ASP A 233 -14.23 -9.18 -12.20
N LEU A 234 -13.46 -8.14 -12.49
CA LEU A 234 -13.83 -7.13 -13.48
C LEU A 234 -12.89 -7.21 -14.67
N GLU A 235 -13.45 -7.47 -15.85
CA GLU A 235 -12.76 -7.37 -17.13
C GLU A 235 -12.87 -5.93 -17.64
N VAL A 236 -11.77 -5.20 -17.54
CA VAL A 236 -11.68 -3.78 -17.91
C VAL A 236 -10.22 -3.46 -18.22
N GLU A 237 -9.97 -2.53 -19.14
CA GLU A 237 -8.62 -2.00 -19.29
C GLU A 237 -8.23 -1.28 -17.98
N TYR A 238 -7.12 -1.72 -17.39
CA TYR A 238 -6.69 -1.28 -16.09
C TYR A 238 -5.22 -0.87 -16.12
N THR A 239 -4.90 0.26 -15.49
CA THR A 239 -3.54 0.80 -15.42
C THR A 239 -2.87 0.49 -14.08
N VAL A 240 -1.67 -0.05 -14.12
CA VAL A 240 -0.85 -0.32 -12.94
C VAL A 240 0.29 0.67 -12.93
N ILE A 241 0.26 1.62 -11.99
CA ILE A 241 1.36 2.55 -11.77
C ILE A 241 2.34 1.90 -10.79
N SER A 242 3.62 1.88 -11.17
CA SER A 242 4.72 1.44 -10.34
C SER A 242 5.61 2.64 -10.01
N LYS A 243 5.91 2.83 -8.73
CA LYS A 243 7.11 3.58 -8.33
C LYS A 243 8.26 2.59 -8.18
N TYR A 244 9.33 2.80 -8.94
CA TYR A 244 10.51 1.94 -8.97
C TYR A 244 11.77 2.79 -9.11
N GLN A 245 12.64 2.71 -8.11
CA GLN A 245 13.87 3.49 -7.98
C GLN A 245 13.63 5.00 -8.09
N GLY A 246 12.61 5.52 -7.40
CA GLY A 246 12.23 6.93 -7.44
C GLY A 246 11.48 7.38 -8.71
N HIS A 247 11.47 6.56 -9.75
CA HIS A 247 10.81 6.83 -11.03
C HIS A 247 9.45 6.15 -11.15
N PHE A 248 8.63 6.63 -12.08
CA PHE A 248 7.29 6.11 -12.30
C PHE A 248 7.17 5.41 -13.64
N PHE A 249 6.43 4.31 -13.62
CA PHE A 249 6.13 3.50 -14.79
C PHE A 249 4.66 3.12 -14.78
N GLU A 250 4.10 2.86 -15.95
CA GLU A 250 2.78 2.24 -16.08
C GLU A 250 2.81 0.98 -16.93
N ALA A 251 1.98 0.01 -16.56
CA ALA A 251 1.63 -1.14 -17.39
C ALA A 251 0.11 -1.22 -17.53
N LYS A 252 -0.36 -1.81 -18.62
CA LYS A 252 -1.78 -2.08 -18.84
C LYS A 252 -2.07 -3.56 -18.61
N GLN A 253 -3.25 -3.86 -18.09
CA GLN A 253 -3.82 -5.21 -18.02
C GLN A 253 -5.31 -5.15 -18.35
N ASN A 254 -5.93 -6.28 -18.63
CA ASN A 254 -7.33 -6.38 -19.08
C ASN A 254 -8.31 -6.73 -17.96
N HIS A 255 -7.91 -6.59 -16.70
CA HIS A 255 -8.70 -6.92 -15.53
C HIS A 255 -8.28 -6.07 -14.32
N SER A 256 -9.15 -5.95 -13.31
CA SER A 256 -8.77 -5.36 -12.02
C SER A 256 -7.73 -6.24 -11.29
N PRO A 257 -6.69 -5.67 -10.66
CA PRO A 257 -5.72 -6.43 -9.86
C PRO A 257 -6.27 -6.84 -8.49
N PHE A 258 -7.47 -6.39 -8.12
CA PHE A 258 -8.09 -6.67 -6.83
C PHE A 258 -8.94 -7.94 -6.89
N ASP A 259 -8.36 -9.01 -7.45
CA ASP A 259 -9.00 -10.28 -7.77
C ASP A 259 -8.54 -11.42 -6.85
N VAL A 260 -8.06 -11.08 -5.64
CA VAL A 260 -7.64 -12.03 -4.60
C VAL A 260 -8.85 -12.52 -3.81
N VAL A 261 -9.23 -13.77 -4.04
CA VAL A 261 -10.40 -14.40 -3.41
C VAL A 261 -10.13 -14.74 -1.95
N ALA A 262 -8.91 -15.14 -1.64
CA ALA A 262 -8.47 -15.44 -0.29
C ALA A 262 -6.97 -15.18 -0.12
N TRP A 263 -6.55 -14.96 1.11
CA TRP A 263 -5.15 -14.79 1.44
C TRP A 263 -4.84 -15.26 2.87
N HIS A 264 -3.60 -15.66 3.10
CA HIS A 264 -3.08 -15.88 4.46
C HIS A 264 -1.63 -15.42 4.56
N GLY A 265 -1.23 -14.91 5.73
CA GLY A 265 0.11 -14.39 5.93
C GLY A 265 0.21 -13.36 7.04
N ASN A 266 1.40 -12.80 7.19
CA ASN A 266 1.75 -11.78 8.18
C ASN A 266 2.38 -10.52 7.57
N TYR A 267 2.19 -10.34 6.25
CA TYR A 267 2.57 -9.15 5.48
C TYR A 267 1.31 -8.51 4.93
#